data_AF-A0A656IFB0-F1
#
_entry.id   AF-A0A656IFB0-F1
#
_cell.length_a   1.000
_cell.length_b   1.000
_cell.length_c   1.000
_cell.angle_alpha   90.00
_cell.angle_beta   90.00
_cell.angle_gamma   90.00
#
_symmetry.space_group_name_H-M   'P 1'
#
loop_
_entity.id
_entity.type
_entity.pdbx_description
1 polymer ?
#
loop_
_entity_poly.entity_id
_entity_poly.type
_entity_poly.pdbx_seq_one_letter_code
_entity_poly.pdbx_strand_id
1 'polypeptide(L)'
;MLSIARRTAAGAALLLIMPLAVWVSGWQWQPGHQVWWLKTLFWITETVTKPWGVITHVILCGWFLWCLRFRLRAAIMLFAILGGAIIVGQGVKSWVKERVQEPRPFVVWLEKTHHIPVDEFYTLKRTERGHLVKEQLAGQQNIPVFLRQHWQKETGFAFPSGHTMFAASWALLAVGLLWPRRRTFTIAFLLVWATGVMGSRLLLGMHWPRDLVVATLISWLLVTLATWLAQRICGPLMPPREEAQEIAEREQES
;
A
#
# COMPACT_ATOMS: atom_id res chain seq x y z
N MET A 1 -19.25 0.65 -16.05
CA MET A 1 -17.94 -0.05 -16.13
C MET A 1 -16.82 0.76 -16.77
N LEU A 2 -16.86 1.06 -18.07
CA LEU A 2 -15.72 1.67 -18.79
C LEU A 2 -15.19 2.96 -18.15
N SER A 3 -16.09 3.83 -17.68
CA SER A 3 -15.71 5.10 -17.05
C SER A 3 -15.03 4.94 -15.68
N ILE A 4 -15.35 3.90 -14.91
CA ILE A 4 -14.66 3.60 -13.65
C ILE A 4 -13.30 3.01 -13.94
N ALA A 5 -13.22 2.04 -14.87
CA ALA A 5 -11.96 1.42 -15.26
C ALA A 5 -10.96 2.45 -15.85
N ARG A 6 -11.43 3.41 -16.65
CA ARG A 6 -10.58 4.52 -17.14
C ARG A 6 -10.02 5.36 -16.00
N ARG A 7 -10.82 5.65 -14.97
CA ARG A 7 -10.40 6.44 -13.81
C ARG A 7 -9.44 5.67 -12.91
N THR A 8 -9.71 4.39 -12.63
CA THR A 8 -8.79 3.55 -11.87
C THR A 8 -7.48 3.35 -12.64
N ALA A 9 -7.51 3.23 -13.98
CA ALA A 9 -6.31 3.19 -14.80
C ALA A 9 -5.51 4.49 -14.75
N ALA A 10 -6.16 5.65 -14.82
CA ALA A 10 -5.50 6.95 -14.63
C ALA A 10 -4.88 7.08 -13.23
N GLY A 11 -5.61 6.67 -12.18
CA GLY A 11 -5.08 6.62 -10.82
C GLY A 11 -3.88 5.67 -10.68
N ALA A 12 -3.90 4.52 -11.35
CA ALA A 12 -2.79 3.58 -11.38
C ALA A 12 -1.58 4.19 -12.08
N ALA A 13 -1.79 4.82 -13.24
CA ALA A 13 -0.73 5.53 -13.95
C ALA A 13 -0.08 6.60 -13.06
N LEU A 14 -0.88 7.41 -12.35
CA LEU A 14 -0.36 8.41 -11.40
C LEU A 14 0.47 7.79 -10.27
N LEU A 15 -0.01 6.73 -9.64
CA LEU A 15 0.71 6.03 -8.57
C LEU A 15 1.98 5.33 -9.07
N LEU A 16 2.05 4.98 -10.36
CA LEU A 16 3.22 4.37 -10.97
C LEU A 16 4.33 5.38 -11.29
N ILE A 17 4.04 6.68 -11.40
CA ILE A 17 5.04 7.70 -11.74
C ILE A 17 6.22 7.65 -10.78
N MET A 18 5.96 7.74 -9.47
CA MET A 18 7.01 7.77 -8.45
C MET A 18 7.89 6.51 -8.44
N PRO A 19 7.36 5.27 -8.32
CA PRO A 19 8.21 4.09 -8.29
C PRO A 19 8.90 3.82 -9.63
N LEU A 20 8.30 4.14 -10.78
CA LEU A 20 8.97 4.02 -12.08
C LEU A 20 10.12 5.01 -12.21
N ALA A 21 9.93 6.26 -11.78
CA ALA A 21 11.00 7.27 -11.79
C ALA A 21 12.18 6.86 -10.92
N VAL A 22 11.92 6.34 -9.71
CA VAL A 22 12.98 5.81 -8.82
C VAL A 22 13.63 4.56 -9.41
N TRP A 23 12.88 3.72 -10.12
CA TRP A 23 13.44 2.54 -10.76
C TRP A 23 14.39 2.91 -11.91
N VAL A 24 13.94 3.80 -12.80
CA VAL A 24 14.71 4.26 -13.97
C VAL A 24 15.94 5.06 -13.56
N SER A 25 15.90 5.80 -12.45
CA SER A 25 17.06 6.54 -11.95
C SER A 25 18.19 5.65 -11.43
N GLY A 26 17.96 4.34 -11.27
CA GLY A 26 18.94 3.42 -10.71
C GLY A 26 19.22 3.66 -9.22
N TRP A 27 18.34 4.39 -8.53
CA TRP A 27 18.50 4.68 -7.11
C TRP A 27 18.56 3.40 -6.29
N GLN A 28 19.56 3.31 -5.40
CA GLN A 28 19.71 2.24 -4.45
C GLN A 28 19.63 2.79 -3.03
N TRP A 29 18.99 2.03 -2.15
CA TRP A 29 18.89 2.39 -0.75
C TRP A 29 20.27 2.34 -0.07
N GLN A 30 20.55 3.35 0.75
CA GLN A 30 21.76 3.44 1.58
C GLN A 30 21.36 3.91 2.99
N PRO A 31 22.06 3.47 4.06
CA PRO A 31 21.80 3.95 5.41
C PRO A 31 22.25 5.42 5.59
N GLY A 32 21.99 6.00 6.76
CA GLY A 32 22.51 7.34 7.13
C GLY A 32 21.63 8.52 6.73
N HIS A 33 20.38 8.28 6.35
CA HIS A 33 19.42 9.36 6.11
C HIS A 33 19.05 10.08 7.42
N GLN A 34 18.65 11.34 7.31
CA GLN A 34 18.28 12.16 8.47
C GLN A 34 17.20 11.48 9.32
N VAL A 35 17.47 11.35 10.62
CA VAL A 35 16.63 10.59 11.57
C VAL A 35 15.19 11.11 11.62
N TRP A 36 15.00 12.43 11.57
CA TRP A 36 13.68 13.05 11.57
C TRP A 36 12.86 12.63 10.34
N TRP A 37 13.48 12.61 9.15
CA TRP A 37 12.82 12.19 7.92
C TRP A 37 12.43 10.71 7.95
N LEU A 38 13.32 9.85 8.44
CA LEU A 38 13.03 8.42 8.63
C LEU A 38 11.90 8.19 9.62
N LYS A 39 11.81 9.00 10.69
CA LYS A 39 10.74 8.89 11.69
C LYS A 39 9.38 9.29 11.13
N THR A 40 9.32 10.36 10.33
CA THR A 40 8.10 10.77 9.63
C THR A 40 7.61 9.67 8.69
N LEU A 41 8.51 9.08 7.90
CA LEU A 41 8.19 7.98 6.98
C LEU A 41 7.77 6.72 7.73
N PHE A 42 8.38 6.45 8.88
CA PHE A 42 7.97 5.36 9.76
C PHE A 42 6.55 5.56 10.27
N TRP A 43 6.17 6.77 10.70
CA TRP A 43 4.78 7.06 11.07
C TRP A 43 3.81 6.87 9.91
N ILE A 44 4.19 7.26 8.69
CA ILE A 44 3.38 6.99 7.49
C ILE A 44 3.21 5.48 7.27
N THR A 45 4.27 4.68 7.39
CA THR A 45 4.18 3.21 7.35
C THR A 45 3.28 2.64 8.46
N GLU A 46 3.35 3.21 9.66
CA GLU A 46 2.54 2.76 10.80
C GLU A 46 1.04 2.97 10.55
N THR A 47 0.63 4.00 9.79
CA THR A 47 -0.79 4.18 9.40
C THR A 47 -1.40 3.01 8.62
N VAL A 48 -0.58 2.09 8.11
CA VAL A 48 -1.00 0.86 7.42
C VAL A 48 -0.63 -0.41 8.23
N THR A 49 0.27 -0.29 9.19
CA THR A 49 0.79 -1.43 9.97
C THR A 49 -0.11 -1.75 11.16
N LYS A 50 -0.29 -3.04 11.49
CA LYS A 50 -1.03 -3.42 12.70
C LYS A 50 -0.29 -2.92 13.96
N PRO A 51 -0.98 -2.28 14.93
CA PRO A 51 -2.45 -2.20 15.05
C PRO A 51 -3.11 -1.00 14.34
N TRP A 52 -2.40 0.12 14.15
CA TRP A 52 -2.95 1.39 13.65
C TRP A 52 -3.60 1.30 12.27
N GLY A 53 -3.10 0.43 11.39
CA GLY A 53 -3.69 0.16 10.08
C GLY A 53 -5.14 -0.33 10.13
N VAL A 54 -5.56 -0.97 11.22
CA VAL A 54 -6.97 -1.37 11.41
C VAL A 54 -7.84 -0.13 11.63
N ILE A 55 -7.36 0.84 12.39
CA ILE A 55 -8.07 2.10 12.65
C ILE A 55 -8.23 2.87 11.35
N THR A 56 -7.15 3.05 10.59
CA THR A 56 -7.19 3.70 9.26
C THR A 56 -8.19 2.99 8.34
N HIS A 57 -8.18 1.66 8.31
CA HIS A 57 -9.11 0.88 7.50
C HIS A 57 -10.57 1.13 7.88
N VAL A 58 -10.90 1.09 9.18
CA VAL A 58 -12.27 1.29 9.68
C VAL A 58 -12.76 2.69 9.38
N ILE A 59 -11.93 3.72 9.60
CA ILE A 59 -12.27 5.11 9.29
C ILE A 59 -12.53 5.28 7.79
N LEU A 60 -11.65 4.75 6.93
CA LEU A 60 -11.84 4.84 5.48
C LEU A 60 -13.08 4.06 5.01
N CYS A 61 -13.34 2.87 5.56
CA CYS A 61 -14.57 2.13 5.28
C CYS A 61 -15.82 2.93 5.63
N GLY A 62 -15.88 3.50 6.85
CA GLY A 62 -17.00 4.36 7.26
C GLY A 62 -17.18 5.58 6.36
N TRP A 63 -16.07 6.27 6.04
CA TRP A 63 -16.08 7.43 5.15
C TRP A 63 -16.54 7.09 3.73
N PHE A 64 -16.10 5.96 3.18
CA PHE A 64 -16.53 5.53 1.85
C PHE A 64 -17.99 5.07 1.85
N LEU A 65 -18.46 4.38 2.89
CA LEU A 65 -19.88 4.03 3.01
C LEU A 65 -20.75 5.28 3.06
N TRP A 66 -20.31 6.32 3.79
CA TRP A 66 -20.96 7.63 3.79
C TRP A 66 -20.97 8.27 2.40
N CYS A 67 -19.82 8.33 1.72
CA CYS A 67 -19.72 8.89 0.38
C CYS A 67 -20.51 8.10 -0.67
N LEU A 68 -20.76 6.81 -0.43
CA LEU A 68 -21.49 5.92 -1.33
C LEU A 68 -22.91 5.62 -0.83
N ARG A 69 -23.48 6.44 0.08
CA ARG A 69 -24.76 6.19 0.75
C ARG A 69 -25.94 5.96 -0.21
N PHE A 70 -25.95 6.64 -1.36
CA PHE A 70 -26.96 6.46 -2.40
C PHE A 70 -26.90 5.10 -3.12
N ARG A 71 -25.80 4.36 -2.94
CA ARG A 71 -25.56 3.03 -3.50
C ARG A 71 -25.04 2.07 -2.42
N LEU A 72 -25.56 2.19 -1.19
CA LEU A 72 -25.02 1.49 -0.02
C LEU A 72 -24.95 -0.04 -0.19
N ARG A 73 -25.97 -0.66 -0.81
CA ARG A 73 -25.96 -2.12 -1.09
C ARG A 73 -24.74 -2.53 -1.94
N ALA A 74 -24.46 -1.78 -3.01
CA ALA A 74 -23.32 -2.05 -3.89
C ALA A 74 -21.99 -1.73 -3.20
N ALA A 75 -21.94 -0.71 -2.33
CA ALA A 75 -20.76 -0.38 -1.53
C ALA A 75 -20.43 -1.47 -0.50
N ILE A 76 -21.43 -1.99 0.21
CA ILE A 76 -21.26 -3.12 1.14
C ILE A 76 -20.78 -4.36 0.40
N MET A 77 -21.39 -4.69 -0.75
CA MET A 77 -20.95 -5.81 -1.59
C MET A 77 -19.50 -5.64 -2.05
N LEU A 78 -19.12 -4.44 -2.47
CA LEU A 78 -17.74 -4.15 -2.86
C LEU A 78 -16.76 -4.40 -1.71
N PHE A 79 -17.07 -3.92 -0.49
CA PHE A 79 -16.22 -4.17 0.67
C PHE A 79 -16.21 -5.63 1.10
N ALA A 80 -17.31 -6.37 0.94
CA ALA A 80 -17.33 -7.81 1.16
C ALA A 80 -16.40 -8.54 0.18
N ILE A 81 -16.44 -8.19 -1.11
CA ILE A 81 -15.55 -8.75 -2.14
C ILE A 81 -14.08 -8.45 -1.82
N LEU A 82 -13.76 -7.20 -1.46
CA LEU A 82 -12.40 -6.80 -1.09
C LEU A 82 -11.93 -7.48 0.20
N GLY A 83 -12.81 -7.62 1.19
CA GLY A 83 -12.53 -8.38 2.42
C GLY A 83 -12.22 -9.84 2.13
N GLY A 84 -13.01 -10.49 1.27
CA GLY A 84 -12.73 -11.84 0.79
C GLY A 84 -11.38 -11.93 0.06
N ALA A 85 -11.07 -10.97 -0.80
CA ALA A 85 -9.80 -10.92 -1.51
C ALA A 85 -8.60 -10.72 -0.58
N ILE A 86 -8.75 -10.00 0.55
CA ILE A 86 -7.69 -9.87 1.56
C ILE A 86 -7.43 -11.21 2.24
N ILE A 87 -8.47 -11.98 2.57
CA ILE A 87 -8.32 -13.32 3.18
C ILE A 87 -7.59 -14.25 2.21
N VAL A 88 -8.04 -14.30 0.94
CA VAL A 88 -7.36 -15.06 -0.11
C VAL A 88 -5.91 -14.59 -0.30
N GLY A 89 -5.70 -13.28 -0.30
CA GLY A 89 -4.38 -12.66 -0.43
C GLY A 89 -3.41 -13.03 0.70
N GLN A 90 -3.90 -13.27 1.91
CA GLN A 90 -3.06 -13.78 3.01
C GLN A 90 -2.59 -15.21 2.75
N GLY A 91 -3.43 -16.08 2.18
CA GLY A 91 -3.06 -17.42 1.74
C GLY A 91 -2.04 -17.39 0.59
N VAL A 92 -2.30 -16.56 -0.44
CA VAL A 92 -1.39 -16.37 -1.58
C VAL A 92 -0.04 -15.81 -1.13
N LYS A 93 -0.02 -14.88 -0.17
CA LYS A 93 1.22 -14.32 0.37
C LYS A 93 2.13 -15.38 0.97
N SER A 94 1.58 -16.34 1.71
CA SER A 94 2.38 -17.44 2.28
C SER A 94 2.99 -18.30 1.17
N TRP A 95 2.21 -18.65 0.15
CA TRP A 95 2.66 -19.44 -0.99
C TRP A 95 3.70 -18.72 -1.87
N VAL A 96 3.47 -17.44 -2.19
CA VAL A 96 4.39 -16.63 -3.02
C VAL A 96 5.74 -16.47 -2.33
N LYS A 97 5.76 -16.35 -1.00
CA LYS A 97 7.01 -16.21 -0.23
C LYS A 97 7.88 -17.46 -0.23
N GLU A 98 7.33 -18.62 -0.55
CA GLU A 98 8.11 -19.85 -0.76
C GLU A 98 8.76 -19.89 -2.14
N ARG A 99 8.24 -19.13 -3.10
CA ARG A 99 8.68 -19.12 -4.51
C ARG A 99 9.56 -17.92 -4.88
N VAL A 100 9.31 -16.76 -4.29
CA VAL A 100 10.04 -15.51 -4.60
C VAL A 100 10.92 -15.12 -3.41
N GLN A 101 12.19 -15.50 -3.50
CA GLN A 101 13.18 -15.34 -2.45
C GLN A 101 14.05 -14.09 -2.63
N GLU A 102 13.42 -12.93 -2.85
CA GLU A 102 14.16 -11.68 -3.09
C GLU A 102 14.56 -11.00 -1.77
N PRO A 103 15.85 -10.71 -1.56
CA PRO A 103 16.34 -10.04 -0.37
C PRO A 103 15.87 -8.59 -0.31
N ARG A 104 15.62 -8.10 0.90
CA ARG A 104 15.30 -6.68 1.11
C ARG A 104 16.56 -5.82 0.96
N PRO A 105 16.44 -4.55 0.54
CA PRO A 105 17.59 -3.65 0.42
C PRO A 105 18.47 -3.57 1.68
N PHE A 106 17.87 -3.52 2.87
CA PHE A 106 18.65 -3.48 4.11
C PHE A 106 19.45 -4.77 4.36
N VAL A 107 18.97 -5.93 3.90
CA VAL A 107 19.66 -7.22 4.08
C VAL A 107 20.89 -7.30 3.19
N VAL A 108 20.79 -6.81 1.94
CA VAL A 108 21.95 -6.71 1.03
C VAL A 108 23.02 -5.78 1.60
N TRP A 109 22.61 -4.69 2.24
CA TRP A 109 23.55 -3.81 2.94
C TRP A 109 24.16 -4.48 4.19
N LEU A 110 23.36 -5.25 4.93
CA LEU A 110 23.80 -5.95 6.13
C LEU A 110 24.84 -7.04 5.79
N GLU A 111 24.62 -7.80 4.72
CA GLU A 111 25.58 -8.76 4.14
C GLU A 111 26.91 -8.07 3.81
N LYS A 112 26.87 -6.95 3.08
CA LYS A 112 28.09 -6.20 2.72
C LYS A 112 28.86 -5.66 3.92
N THR A 113 28.17 -5.37 5.02
CA THR A 113 28.78 -4.73 6.20
C THR A 113 29.30 -5.75 7.21
N HIS A 114 28.60 -6.88 7.36
CA HIS A 114 28.88 -7.87 8.41
C HIS A 114 29.24 -9.26 7.86
N HIS A 115 29.43 -9.40 6.54
CA HIS A 115 29.88 -10.61 5.85
C HIS A 115 29.01 -11.86 6.09
N ILE A 116 27.71 -11.70 6.37
CA ILE A 116 26.77 -12.83 6.37
C ILE A 116 26.17 -12.98 4.97
N PRO A 117 26.42 -14.09 4.26
CA PRO A 117 25.85 -14.29 2.93
C PRO A 117 24.32 -14.32 3.01
N VAL A 118 23.67 -13.64 2.06
CA VAL A 118 22.20 -13.54 1.97
C VAL A 118 21.54 -14.91 1.97
N ASP A 119 22.14 -15.89 1.30
CA ASP A 119 21.61 -17.25 1.22
C ASP A 119 21.51 -17.91 2.60
N GLU A 120 22.55 -17.78 3.43
CA GLU A 120 22.57 -18.28 4.81
C GLU A 120 21.59 -17.51 5.71
N PHE A 121 21.41 -16.20 5.47
CA PHE A 121 20.39 -15.44 6.18
C PHE A 121 18.98 -16.00 5.94
N TYR A 122 18.67 -16.43 4.71
CA TYR A 122 17.33 -16.88 4.34
C TYR A 122 17.05 -18.37 4.61
N THR A 123 18.06 -19.19 4.93
CA THR A 123 17.85 -20.58 5.42
C THR A 123 17.36 -20.63 6.86
N LEU A 124 17.64 -19.59 7.66
CA LEU A 124 17.21 -19.50 9.05
C LEU A 124 15.69 -19.30 9.21
N LYS A 125 15.15 -19.75 10.36
CA LYS A 125 13.75 -19.48 10.70
C LYS A 125 13.53 -17.99 10.87
N ARG A 126 12.30 -17.52 10.64
CA ARG A 126 11.96 -16.09 10.73
C ARG A 126 12.35 -15.45 12.06
N THR A 127 12.17 -16.17 13.16
CA THR A 127 12.56 -15.74 14.51
C THR A 127 14.06 -15.58 14.62
N GLU A 128 14.83 -16.57 14.20
CA GLU A 128 16.30 -16.59 14.20
C GLU A 128 16.87 -15.44 13.35
N ARG A 129 16.31 -15.19 12.16
CA ARG A 129 16.65 -14.00 11.35
C ARG A 129 16.46 -12.69 12.11
N GLY A 130 15.37 -12.59 12.88
CA GLY A 130 15.10 -11.42 13.71
C GLY A 130 16.16 -11.22 14.81
N HIS A 131 16.58 -12.33 15.44
CA HIS A 131 17.67 -12.32 16.42
C HIS A 131 19.01 -11.94 15.79
N LEU A 132 19.34 -12.50 14.63
CA LEU A 132 20.58 -12.19 13.91
C LEU A 132 20.66 -10.71 13.52
N VAL A 133 19.56 -10.16 12.98
CA VAL A 133 19.45 -8.71 12.70
C VAL A 133 19.61 -7.89 13.99
N LYS A 134 19.05 -8.35 15.11
CA LYS A 134 19.20 -7.67 16.40
C LYS A 134 20.64 -7.65 16.88
N GLU A 135 21.34 -8.77 16.80
CA GLU A 135 22.74 -8.91 17.23
C GLU A 135 23.67 -8.07 16.36
N GLN A 136 23.56 -8.16 15.03
CA GLN A 136 24.40 -7.39 14.12
C GLN A 136 24.17 -5.87 14.20
N LEU A 137 22.95 -5.47 14.56
CA LEU A 137 22.61 -4.06 14.74
C LEU A 137 22.77 -3.57 16.19
N ALA A 138 23.20 -4.40 17.13
CA ALA A 138 23.37 -4.02 18.53
C ALA A 138 24.44 -2.93 18.70
N GLY A 139 25.56 -3.06 17.97
CA GLY A 139 26.69 -2.11 17.98
C GLY A 139 26.54 -0.91 17.02
N GLN A 140 25.51 -0.89 16.17
CA GLN A 140 25.31 0.16 15.16
C GLN A 140 24.60 1.39 15.77
N GLN A 141 25.38 2.43 16.10
CA GLN A 141 24.84 3.70 16.62
C GLN A 141 24.22 4.58 15.52
N ASN A 142 24.60 4.36 14.26
CA ASN A 142 24.14 5.16 13.11
C ASN A 142 22.70 4.84 12.66
N ILE A 143 22.08 3.81 13.24
CA ILE A 143 20.71 3.38 12.88
C ILE A 143 19.78 3.62 14.08
N PRO A 144 18.74 4.46 13.91
CA PRO A 144 17.78 4.73 14.98
C PRO A 144 17.13 3.46 15.53
N VAL A 145 16.86 3.45 16.84
CA VAL A 145 16.28 2.29 17.55
C VAL A 145 14.96 1.82 16.91
N PHE A 146 14.07 2.75 16.53
CA PHE A 146 12.79 2.40 15.92
C PHE A 146 12.95 1.64 14.59
N LEU A 147 13.97 2.00 13.79
CA LEU A 147 14.23 1.38 12.50
C LEU A 147 14.81 -0.03 12.69
N ARG A 148 15.70 -0.20 13.66
CA ARG A 148 16.23 -1.53 14.05
C ARG A 148 15.11 -2.48 14.47
N GLN A 149 14.19 -2.01 15.31
CA GLN A 149 13.02 -2.78 15.73
C GLN A 149 12.10 -3.11 14.55
N HIS A 150 11.90 -2.18 13.61
CA HIS A 150 11.11 -2.43 12.40
C HIS A 150 11.73 -3.54 11.54
N TRP A 151 13.05 -3.50 11.29
CA TRP A 151 13.75 -4.52 10.51
C TRP A 151 13.73 -5.90 11.17
N GLN A 152 13.89 -5.97 12.50
CA GLN A 152 13.77 -7.23 13.25
C GLN A 152 12.39 -7.88 13.12
N LYS A 153 11.33 -7.07 13.03
CA LYS A 153 9.95 -7.57 12.84
C LYS A 153 9.68 -8.02 11.40
N GLU A 154 10.31 -7.37 10.44
CA GLU A 154 10.04 -7.49 9.00
C GLU A 154 11.10 -8.28 8.21
N THR A 155 11.63 -9.36 8.79
CA THR A 155 12.69 -10.22 8.21
C THR A 155 12.27 -11.16 7.08
N GLY A 156 11.02 -11.10 6.62
CA GLY A 156 10.58 -11.89 5.47
C GLY A 156 11.14 -11.35 4.15
N PHE A 157 11.02 -12.13 3.08
CA PHE A 157 11.33 -11.68 1.71
C PHE A 157 10.60 -10.40 1.33
N ALA A 158 11.21 -9.63 0.42
CA ALA A 158 10.73 -8.33 -0.01
C ALA A 158 9.36 -8.40 -0.70
N PHE A 159 9.10 -9.42 -1.51
CA PHE A 159 7.88 -9.52 -2.30
C PHE A 159 6.74 -10.30 -1.58
N PRO A 160 5.45 -9.94 -1.74
CA PRO A 160 4.90 -8.68 -2.26
C PRO A 160 4.73 -7.60 -1.17
N SER A 161 4.61 -6.33 -1.59
CA SER A 161 4.41 -5.18 -0.69
C SER A 161 2.96 -5.02 -0.24
N GLY A 162 2.59 -5.65 0.87
CA GLY A 162 1.23 -5.53 1.44
C GLY A 162 0.82 -4.10 1.81
N HIS A 163 1.76 -3.28 2.30
CA HIS A 163 1.50 -1.86 2.61
C HIS A 163 1.12 -1.06 1.37
N THR A 164 1.88 -1.24 0.29
CA THR A 164 1.60 -0.59 -1.00
C THR A 164 0.27 -1.07 -1.55
N MET A 165 0.00 -2.38 -1.51
CA MET A 165 -1.27 -2.91 -2.00
C MET A 165 -2.47 -2.31 -1.27
N PHE A 166 -2.38 -2.16 0.06
CA PHE A 166 -3.44 -1.58 0.86
C PHE A 166 -3.67 -0.09 0.53
N ALA A 167 -2.60 0.72 0.57
CA ALA A 167 -2.71 2.16 0.35
C ALA A 167 -3.10 2.49 -1.10
N ALA A 168 -2.51 1.81 -2.08
CA ALA A 168 -2.84 1.97 -3.49
C ALA A 168 -4.30 1.58 -3.77
N SER A 169 -4.80 0.48 -3.20
CA SER A 169 -6.21 0.08 -3.41
C SER A 169 -7.19 1.15 -2.93
N TRP A 170 -6.93 1.78 -1.77
CA TRP A 170 -7.75 2.88 -1.26
C TRP A 170 -7.72 4.11 -2.17
N ALA A 171 -6.53 4.53 -2.61
CA ALA A 171 -6.39 5.64 -3.54
C ALA A 171 -7.10 5.37 -4.88
N LEU A 172 -6.98 4.15 -5.41
CA LEU A 172 -7.64 3.72 -6.63
C LEU A 172 -9.16 3.68 -6.49
N LEU A 173 -9.68 3.21 -5.36
CA LEU A 173 -11.11 3.29 -5.04
C LEU A 173 -11.59 4.74 -4.98
N ALA A 174 -10.80 5.64 -4.41
CA ALA A 174 -11.13 7.06 -4.34
C ALA A 174 -11.26 7.68 -5.73
N VAL A 175 -10.25 7.51 -6.59
CA VAL A 175 -10.26 7.99 -7.97
C VAL A 175 -11.39 7.32 -8.78
N GLY A 176 -11.57 6.02 -8.60
CA GLY A 176 -12.56 5.22 -9.33
C GLY A 176 -14.00 5.50 -8.96
N LEU A 177 -14.31 5.86 -7.70
CA LEU A 177 -15.69 5.97 -7.21
C LEU A 177 -16.08 7.37 -6.74
N LEU A 178 -15.14 8.14 -6.21
CA LEU A 178 -15.43 9.44 -5.59
C LEU A 178 -15.21 10.63 -6.53
N TRP A 179 -14.51 10.44 -7.65
CA TRP A 179 -14.32 11.47 -8.68
C TRP A 179 -15.62 12.12 -9.18
N PRO A 180 -16.69 11.36 -9.54
CA PRO A 180 -17.94 11.94 -10.03
C PRO A 180 -18.75 12.57 -8.89
N ARG A 181 -18.35 12.30 -7.63
CA ARG A 181 -18.96 12.82 -6.41
C ARG A 181 -18.26 14.07 -5.88
N ARG A 182 -17.33 14.63 -6.68
CA ARG A 182 -16.57 15.85 -6.39
C ARG A 182 -15.84 15.84 -5.04
N ARG A 183 -15.48 14.66 -4.52
CA ARG A 183 -14.67 14.52 -3.29
C ARG A 183 -13.17 14.71 -3.60
N THR A 184 -12.83 15.83 -4.23
CA THR A 184 -11.47 16.14 -4.71
C THR A 184 -10.44 16.11 -3.58
N PHE A 185 -10.79 16.66 -2.41
CA PHE A 185 -9.93 16.63 -1.22
C PHE A 185 -9.60 15.19 -0.78
N THR A 186 -10.60 14.31 -0.67
CA THR A 186 -10.39 12.89 -0.30
C THR A 186 -9.48 12.19 -1.32
N ILE A 187 -9.68 12.45 -2.61
CA ILE A 187 -8.89 11.83 -3.68
C ILE A 187 -7.43 12.29 -3.61
N ALA A 188 -7.21 13.61 -3.51
CA ALA A 188 -5.87 14.18 -3.39
C ALA A 188 -5.14 13.67 -2.15
N PHE A 189 -5.82 13.68 -1.00
CA PHE A 189 -5.27 13.16 0.26
C PHE A 189 -4.85 11.69 0.14
N LEU A 190 -5.70 10.83 -0.43
CA LEU A 190 -5.39 9.41 -0.56
C LEU A 190 -4.27 9.13 -1.58
N LEU A 191 -4.18 9.89 -2.66
CA LEU A 191 -3.07 9.78 -3.62
C LEU A 191 -1.74 10.19 -2.99
N VAL A 192 -1.72 11.30 -2.25
CA VAL A 192 -0.53 11.77 -1.53
C VAL A 192 -0.13 10.76 -0.45
N TRP A 193 -1.11 10.29 0.34
CA TRP A 193 -0.87 9.27 1.37
C TRP A 193 -0.34 7.96 0.78
N ALA A 194 -0.94 7.44 -0.29
CA ALA A 194 -0.47 6.21 -0.94
C ALA A 194 0.96 6.36 -1.48
N THR A 195 1.26 7.50 -2.10
CA THR A 195 2.62 7.81 -2.59
C THR A 195 3.61 7.94 -1.42
N GLY A 196 3.19 8.55 -0.31
CA GLY A 196 3.97 8.63 0.93
C GLY A 196 4.26 7.25 1.54
N VAL A 197 3.26 6.36 1.58
CA VAL A 197 3.44 4.96 2.00
C VAL A 197 4.45 4.27 1.09
N MET A 198 4.31 4.40 -0.23
CA MET A 198 5.26 3.83 -1.20
C MET A 198 6.68 4.35 -0.97
N GLY A 199 6.87 5.68 -0.88
CA GLY A 199 8.17 6.29 -0.58
C GLY A 199 8.76 5.81 0.74
N SER A 200 7.94 5.64 1.78
CA SER A 200 8.40 5.10 3.06
C SER A 200 8.95 3.68 2.95
N ARG A 201 8.39 2.83 2.07
CA ARG A 201 8.89 1.47 1.85
C ARG A 201 10.29 1.45 1.20
N LEU A 202 10.56 2.41 0.32
CA LEU A 202 11.86 2.56 -0.32
C LEU A 202 12.90 3.09 0.66
N LEU A 203 12.59 4.20 1.33
CA LEU A 203 13.53 4.90 2.22
C LEU A 203 13.81 4.17 3.54
N LEU A 204 12.89 3.33 4.00
CA LEU A 204 13.14 2.43 5.14
C LEU A 204 13.91 1.16 4.73
N GLY A 205 14.32 1.02 3.47
CA GLY A 205 15.12 -0.11 2.97
C GLY A 205 14.33 -1.42 2.88
N MET A 206 13.02 -1.34 2.73
CA MET A 206 12.13 -2.49 2.90
C MET A 206 11.77 -3.20 1.61
N HIS A 207 11.74 -2.47 0.49
CA HIS A 207 11.30 -2.97 -0.81
C HIS A 207 12.09 -2.31 -1.93
N TRP A 208 12.15 -2.97 -3.08
CA TRP A 208 12.66 -2.41 -4.31
C TRP A 208 11.57 -1.63 -5.05
N PRO A 209 11.91 -0.66 -5.92
CA PRO A 209 10.93 0.06 -6.75
C PRO A 209 10.05 -0.90 -7.58
N ARG A 210 10.61 -2.01 -8.05
CA ARG A 210 9.89 -3.08 -8.76
C ARG A 210 8.75 -3.67 -7.92
N ASP A 211 8.97 -3.90 -6.63
CA ASP A 211 7.93 -4.44 -5.73
C ASP A 211 6.72 -3.52 -5.66
N LEU A 212 6.98 -2.21 -5.63
CA LEU A 212 5.94 -1.18 -5.58
C LEU A 212 5.16 -1.12 -6.89
N VAL A 213 5.84 -1.17 -8.04
CA VAL A 213 5.19 -1.23 -9.36
C VAL A 213 4.25 -2.42 -9.43
N VAL A 214 4.74 -3.62 -9.09
CA VAL A 214 3.93 -4.84 -9.15
C VAL A 214 2.78 -4.79 -8.14
N ALA A 215 3.01 -4.30 -6.92
CA ALA A 215 1.96 -4.12 -5.92
C ALA A 215 0.86 -3.16 -6.42
N THR A 216 1.22 -2.03 -7.05
CA THR A 216 0.27 -1.08 -7.62
C THR A 216 -0.54 -1.70 -8.76
N LEU A 217 0.10 -2.49 -9.64
CA LEU A 217 -0.59 -3.19 -10.73
C LEU A 217 -1.57 -4.25 -10.20
N ILE A 218 -1.17 -5.03 -9.19
CA ILE A 218 -2.06 -6.00 -8.54
C ILE A 218 -3.25 -5.27 -7.90
N SER A 219 -3.02 -4.16 -7.20
CA SER A 219 -4.09 -3.33 -6.64
C SER A 219 -5.05 -2.79 -7.70
N TRP A 220 -4.52 -2.34 -8.84
CA TRP A 220 -5.35 -1.87 -9.95
C TRP A 220 -6.23 -2.97 -10.52
N LEU A 221 -5.67 -4.16 -10.76
CA LEU A 221 -6.45 -5.31 -11.22
C LEU A 221 -7.50 -5.71 -10.18
N LEU A 222 -7.11 -5.81 -8.91
CA LEU A 222 -8.01 -6.18 -7.82
C LEU A 222 -9.19 -5.21 -7.68
N VAL A 223 -8.92 -3.90 -7.65
CA VAL A 223 -9.96 -2.87 -7.54
C VAL A 223 -10.86 -2.86 -8.77
N THR A 224 -10.30 -3.01 -9.96
CA THR A 224 -11.09 -3.02 -11.21
C THR A 224 -11.99 -4.26 -11.28
N LEU A 225 -11.51 -5.43 -10.88
CA LEU A 225 -12.30 -6.66 -10.81
C LEU A 225 -13.37 -6.59 -9.71
N ALA A 226 -13.02 -6.10 -8.52
CA ALA A 226 -13.95 -5.98 -7.41
C ALA A 226 -15.09 -5.00 -7.72
N THR A 227 -14.77 -3.85 -8.32
CA THR A 227 -15.80 -2.89 -8.76
C THR A 227 -16.65 -3.43 -9.90
N TRP A 228 -16.07 -4.20 -10.83
CA TRP A 228 -16.84 -4.91 -11.86
C TRP A 228 -17.83 -5.91 -11.29
N LEU A 229 -17.36 -6.76 -10.36
CA LEU A 229 -18.19 -7.77 -9.74
C LEU A 229 -19.30 -7.15 -8.90
N ALA A 230 -18.99 -6.11 -8.12
CA ALA A 230 -20.00 -5.35 -7.38
C ALA A 230 -21.06 -4.72 -8.30
N GLN A 231 -20.65 -4.19 -9.47
CA GLN A 231 -21.61 -3.67 -10.46
C GLN A 231 -22.50 -4.77 -11.05
N ARG A 232 -21.91 -5.93 -11.33
CA ARG A 232 -22.63 -7.07 -11.90
C ARG A 232 -23.66 -7.64 -10.92
N ILE A 233 -23.35 -7.66 -9.63
CA ILE A 233 -24.24 -8.25 -8.59
C ILE A 233 -25.27 -7.24 -8.08
N CYS A 234 -24.89 -5.98 -7.83
CA CYS A 234 -25.74 -5.01 -7.12
C CYS A 234 -26.14 -3.79 -7.96
N GLY A 235 -25.78 -3.74 -9.24
CA GLY A 235 -26.07 -2.61 -10.12
C GLY A 235 -25.02 -1.48 -10.05
N PRO A 236 -25.24 -0.37 -10.77
CA PRO A 236 -24.20 0.64 -11.01
C PRO A 236 -23.75 1.37 -9.75
N LEU A 237 -22.43 1.56 -9.61
CA LEU A 237 -21.79 2.37 -8.54
C LEU A 237 -21.71 3.87 -8.88
N MET A 238 -22.16 4.25 -10.08
CA MET A 238 -22.25 5.64 -10.50
C MET A 238 -23.34 6.37 -9.69
N PRO A 239 -23.17 7.68 -9.43
CA PRO A 239 -24.18 8.45 -8.72
C PRO A 239 -25.54 8.34 -9.42
N PRO A 240 -26.63 7.99 -8.72
CA PRO A 240 -27.98 8.13 -9.25
C PRO A 240 -28.32 9.60 -9.51
N ARG A 241 -29.44 9.84 -10.21
CA ARG A 241 -29.90 11.21 -10.52
C ARG A 241 -30.07 12.07 -9.27
N GLU A 242 -30.61 11.50 -8.20
CA GLU A 242 -30.77 12.14 -6.90
C GLU A 242 -29.42 12.64 -6.34
N GLU A 243 -28.38 11.81 -6.38
CA GLU A 243 -27.03 12.20 -5.94
C GLU A 243 -26.42 13.26 -6.85
N ALA A 244 -26.68 13.19 -8.16
CA ALA A 244 -26.20 14.20 -9.11
C ALA A 244 -26.84 15.58 -8.91
N GLN A 245 -28.12 15.62 -8.52
CA GLN A 245 -28.82 16.87 -8.17
C GLN A 245 -28.23 17.48 -6.90
N GLU A 246 -28.05 16.69 -5.83
CA GLU A 246 -27.43 17.16 -4.59
C GLU A 246 -25.98 17.65 -4.80
N ILE A 247 -25.23 17.04 -5.71
CA ILE A 247 -23.88 17.51 -6.07
C ILE A 247 -23.95 18.88 -6.78
N ALA A 248 -24.92 19.05 -7.70
CA ALA A 248 -25.09 20.30 -8.43
C ALA A 248 -25.54 21.46 -7.52
N GLU A 249 -26.46 21.19 -6.57
CA GLU A 249 -26.90 22.17 -5.57
C GLU A 249 -25.73 22.67 -4.72
N ARG A 250 -24.88 21.76 -4.23
CA ARG A 250 -23.67 22.13 -3.46
C ARG A 250 -22.68 22.98 -4.25
N GLU A 251 -22.58 22.77 -5.56
CA GLU A 251 -21.73 23.59 -6.44
C GLU A 251 -22.31 24.99 -6.67
N GLN A 252 -23.63 25.16 -6.55
CA GLN A 252 -24.29 26.46 -6.67
C GLN A 252 -24.24 27.27 -5.37
N GLU A 253 -24.19 26.59 -4.22
CA GLU A 253 -24.12 27.21 -2.88
C GLU A 253 -22.71 27.63 -2.45
N SER A 254 -21.65 27.16 -3.14
CA SER A 254 -20.23 27.42 -2.84
C SER A 254 -19.64 28.56 -3.67
#